data_AF-A0A3B8VVT5-F1
#
_entry.id   AF-A0A3B8VVT5-F1
#
_cell.length_a   1.000
_cell.length_b   1.000
_cell.length_c   1.000
_cell.angle_alpha   90.00
_cell.angle_beta   90.00
_cell.angle_gamma   90.00
#
_symmetry.space_group_name_H-M   'P 1'
#
loop_
_entity.id
_entity.type
_entity.pdbx_description
1 polymer ?
#
loop_
_entity_poly.entity_id
_entity_poly.type
_entity_poly.pdbx_seq_one_letter_code
_entity_poly.pdbx_strand_id
1 'polypeptide(L)'
;MISDSDIEAEVLIRHALDMDRAQYFASLTDTVSPCDSETLQQLVALRLGGEPLSYITGTKEFYGLEIAVNHNVLIPRQETELVVDLALDYI
;
A
#
# COMPACT_ATOMS: atom_id res chain seq x y z
N MET A 1 12.25 5.70 -14.06
CA MET A 1 11.19 4.84 -14.65
C MET A 1 10.58 4.08 -13.50
N ILE A 2 9.32 4.34 -13.17
CA ILE A 2 8.62 3.65 -12.08
C ILE A 2 8.33 2.24 -12.59
N SER A 3 9.15 1.27 -12.21
CA SER A 3 9.05 -0.13 -12.66
C SER A 3 7.82 -0.87 -12.11
N ASP A 4 7.09 -0.28 -11.15
CA ASP A 4 5.92 -0.87 -10.49
C ASP A 4 4.65 0.00 -10.59
N SER A 5 4.55 0.90 -11.57
CA SER A 5 3.45 1.89 -11.66
C SER A 5 2.05 1.25 -11.68
N ASP A 6 1.89 0.09 -12.31
CA ASP A 6 0.60 -0.61 -12.39
C ASP A 6 0.21 -1.22 -11.04
N ILE A 7 1.18 -1.74 -10.28
CA ILE A 7 0.95 -2.29 -8.94
C ILE A 7 0.60 -1.17 -7.96
N GLU A 8 1.32 -0.04 -8.02
CA GLU A 8 1.00 1.12 -7.18
C GLU A 8 -0.39 1.68 -7.49
N ALA A 9 -0.77 1.76 -8.78
CA ALA A 9 -2.10 2.19 -9.18
C ALA A 9 -3.19 1.23 -8.65
N GLU A 10 -2.99 -0.08 -8.79
CA GLU A 10 -3.90 -1.10 -8.23
C GLU A 10 -4.09 -0.89 -6.72
N VAL A 11 -2.99 -0.73 -5.97
CA VAL A 11 -3.04 -0.53 -4.52
C VAL A 11 -3.80 0.75 -4.15
N LEU A 12 -3.56 1.85 -4.85
CA LEU A 12 -4.25 3.12 -4.58
C LEU A 12 -5.75 3.04 -4.88
N ILE A 13 -6.15 2.38 -5.98
CA ILE A 13 -7.56 2.16 -6.32
C ILE A 13 -8.23 1.31 -5.24
N ARG A 14 -7.60 0.18 -4.88
CA ARG A 14 -8.12 -0.71 -3.84
C ARG A 14 -8.27 -0.01 -2.51
N HIS A 15 -7.31 0.83 -2.14
CA HIS A 15 -7.36 1.62 -0.91
C HIS A 15 -8.46 2.69 -0.96
N ALA A 16 -8.60 3.40 -2.08
CA ALA A 16 -9.60 4.46 -2.24
C ALA A 16 -11.05 3.94 -2.19
N LEU A 17 -11.29 2.73 -2.70
CA LEU A 17 -12.61 2.11 -2.78
C LEU A 17 -12.86 1.05 -1.69
N ASP A 18 -11.96 0.91 -0.73
CA ASP A 18 -12.02 -0.06 0.37
C ASP A 18 -12.35 -1.49 -0.11
N MET A 19 -11.53 -2.00 -1.04
CA MET A 19 -11.74 -3.30 -1.66
C MET A 19 -10.50 -4.19 -1.62
N ASP A 20 -10.75 -5.50 -1.52
CA ASP A 20 -9.72 -6.51 -1.66
C ASP A 20 -9.34 -6.73 -3.13
N ARG A 21 -8.34 -7.59 -3.36
CA ARG A 21 -7.82 -7.87 -4.70
C ARG A 21 -8.83 -8.62 -5.58
N ALA A 22 -9.67 -9.48 -5.02
CA ALA A 22 -10.67 -10.22 -5.78
C ALA A 22 -11.80 -9.30 -6.23
N GLN A 23 -12.26 -8.41 -5.35
CA GLN A 23 -13.25 -7.38 -5.65
C GLN A 23 -12.76 -6.45 -6.76
N TYR A 24 -11.50 -6.01 -6.70
CA TYR A 24 -10.89 -5.18 -7.76
C TYR A 24 -10.95 -5.82 -9.14
N PHE A 25 -10.57 -7.11 -9.24
CA PHE A 25 -10.63 -7.82 -10.52
C PHE A 25 -12.07 -8.03 -11.01
N ALA A 26 -13.02 -8.21 -10.08
CA ALA A 26 -14.43 -8.34 -10.42
C ALA A 26 -15.04 -7.02 -10.91
N SER A 27 -14.52 -5.87 -10.47
CA SER A 27 -15.06 -4.54 -10.77
C SER A 27 -14.33 -3.78 -11.88
N LEU A 28 -13.46 -4.42 -12.67
CA LEU A 28 -12.66 -3.75 -13.70
C LEU A 28 -13.47 -3.02 -14.78
N THR A 29 -14.73 -3.42 -14.99
CA THR A 29 -15.64 -2.80 -15.96
C THR A 29 -16.61 -1.80 -15.33
N ASP A 30 -16.57 -1.65 -14.01
CA ASP A 30 -17.54 -0.85 -13.28
C ASP A 30 -17.17 0.64 -13.34
N THR A 31 -18.20 1.49 -13.23
CA THR A 31 -18.00 2.93 -13.12
C THR A 31 -17.74 3.34 -11.68
N VAL A 32 -16.71 4.14 -11.46
CA VAL A 32 -16.35 4.69 -10.15
C VAL A 32 -17.23 5.91 -9.83
N SER A 33 -17.66 6.05 -8.57
CA SER A 33 -18.46 7.21 -8.16
C SER A 33 -17.63 8.51 -8.20
N PRO A 34 -18.26 9.69 -8.34
CA PRO A 34 -17.53 10.95 -8.29
C PRO A 34 -16.75 11.16 -6.98
N CYS A 35 -17.29 10.68 -5.85
CA CYS A 35 -16.65 10.78 -4.53
C CYS A 35 -15.38 9.92 -4.48
N ASP A 36 -15.45 8.66 -4.93
CA ASP A 36 -14.29 7.77 -4.93
C ASP A 36 -13.22 8.24 -5.92
N SER A 37 -13.64 8.82 -7.06
CA SER A 37 -12.73 9.45 -8.01
C SER A 37 -11.99 10.64 -7.40
N GLU A 38 -12.64 11.44 -6.56
CA GLU A 38 -12.00 12.57 -5.87
C GLU A 38 -10.99 12.06 -4.82
N THR A 39 -11.38 11.08 -4.01
CA THR A 39 -10.47 10.39 -3.07
C THR A 39 -9.24 9.85 -3.79
N LEU A 40 -9.43 9.12 -4.88
CA LEU A 40 -8.33 8.54 -5.66
C LEU A 40 -7.38 9.64 -6.19
N GLN A 41 -7.92 10.75 -6.69
CA GLN A 41 -7.10 11.88 -7.16
C GLN A 41 -6.24 12.48 -6.04
N GLN A 42 -6.78 12.62 -4.83
CA GLN A 42 -6.03 13.11 -3.67
C GLN A 42 -4.88 12.17 -3.31
N LEU A 43 -5.13 10.85 -3.28
CA LEU A 43 -4.11 9.85 -2.97
C LEU A 43 -3.00 9.80 -4.04
N VAL A 44 -3.37 9.91 -5.32
CA VAL A 44 -2.40 10.01 -6.43
C VAL A 44 -1.56 11.29 -6.30
N ALA A 45 -2.15 12.43 -5.92
CA ALA A 45 -1.41 13.66 -5.71
C ALA A 45 -0.37 13.52 -4.58
N LEU A 46 -0.71 12.86 -3.46
CA LEU A 46 0.24 12.55 -2.40
C LEU A 46 1.39 11.68 -2.93
N ARG A 47 1.07 10.61 -3.67
CA ARG A 47 2.06 9.69 -4.23
C ARG A 47 3.02 10.39 -5.20
N LEU A 48 2.50 11.25 -6.07
CA LEU A 48 3.28 12.08 -6.99
C LEU A 48 4.12 13.14 -6.25
N GLY A 49 3.66 13.58 -5.09
CA GLY A 49 4.41 14.43 -4.17
C GLY A 49 5.61 13.75 -3.50
N GLY A 50 5.82 12.45 -3.74
CA GLY A 50 6.91 11.67 -3.16
C GLY A 50 6.56 10.97 -1.86
N GLU A 51 5.29 11.05 -1.43
CA GLU A 51 4.82 10.32 -0.27
C GLU A 51 4.97 8.80 -0.48
N PRO A 52 5.60 8.06 0.45
CA PRO A 52 5.67 6.61 0.36
C PRO A 52 4.29 5.97 0.32
N LEU A 53 4.08 5.00 -0.56
CA LEU A 53 2.79 4.30 -0.71
C LEU A 53 2.26 3.75 0.62
N SER A 54 3.14 3.17 1.46
CA SER A 54 2.75 2.61 2.75
C SER A 54 2.24 3.65 3.76
N TYR A 55 2.69 4.90 3.68
CA TYR A 55 2.13 5.96 4.52
C TYR A 55 0.78 6.44 3.99
N ILE A 56 0.56 6.38 2.67
CA ILE A 56 -0.74 6.65 2.06
C ILE A 56 -1.74 5.57 2.48
N THR A 57 -1.38 4.28 2.37
CA THR A 57 -2.27 3.17 2.74
C THR A 57 -2.36 2.94 4.24
N GLY A 58 -1.43 3.51 5.03
CA GLY A 58 -1.35 3.36 6.48
C GLY A 58 -0.81 2.01 6.94
N THR A 59 -0.42 1.11 6.03
CA THR A 59 0.04 -0.24 6.37
C THR A 59 1.23 -0.71 5.51
N LYS A 60 2.00 -1.64 6.05
CA LYS A 60 3.10 -2.35 5.38
C LYS A 60 3.13 -3.80 5.83
N GLU A 61 3.17 -4.72 4.87
CA GLU A 61 3.44 -6.13 5.15
C GLU A 61 4.92 -6.33 5.52
N PHE A 62 5.16 -7.06 6.60
CA PHE A 62 6.48 -7.45 7.10
C PHE A 62 6.37 -8.78 7.84
N TYR A 63 7.16 -9.78 7.45
CA TYR A 63 7.14 -11.12 8.03
C TYR A 63 5.75 -11.79 8.01
N GLY A 64 4.98 -11.57 6.95
CA GLY A 64 3.60 -12.06 6.80
C GLY A 64 2.56 -11.37 7.71
N LEU A 65 2.94 -10.30 8.41
CA LEU A 65 2.07 -9.50 9.25
C LEU A 65 1.79 -8.16 8.57
N GLU A 66 0.54 -7.70 8.64
CA GLU A 66 0.20 -6.33 8.27
C GLU A 66 0.47 -5.40 9.45
N ILE A 67 1.42 -4.48 9.29
CA ILE A 67 1.84 -3.53 10.32
C ILE A 67 1.32 -2.13 9.98
N ALA A 68 0.66 -1.49 10.93
CA ALA A 68 0.26 -0.09 10.80
C ALA A 68 1.48 0.85 10.82
N VAL A 69 1.53 1.79 9.87
CA VAL A 69 2.63 2.76 9.73
C VAL A 69 2.07 4.17 9.53
N ASN A 70 2.88 5.18 9.89
CA ASN A 70 2.60 6.59 9.66
C ASN A 70 3.91 7.39 9.67
N HIS A 71 3.82 8.70 9.50
CA HIS A 71 4.97 9.62 9.46
C HIS A 71 5.84 9.65 10.72
N ASN A 72 5.41 9.06 11.83
CA ASN A 72 6.14 9.03 13.09
C ASN A 72 7.00 7.76 13.28
N VAL A 73 6.95 6.82 12.34
CA VAL A 73 7.69 5.54 12.42
C VAL A 73 8.49 5.30 11.14
N LEU A 74 9.44 4.38 11.17
CA LEU A 74 10.11 3.91 9.96
C LEU A 74 9.26 2.83 9.28
N ILE A 75 9.19 2.85 7.95
CA ILE A 75 8.57 1.77 7.16
C ILE A 75 9.45 0.51 7.28
N PRO A 76 8.91 -0.63 7.75
CA PRO A 76 9.63 -1.91 7.77
C PRO A 76 10.15 -2.28 6.37
N ARG A 77 11.41 -2.72 6.31
CA ARG A 77 12.12 -3.06 5.08
C ARG A 77 12.28 -4.57 4.99
N GLN A 78 12.12 -5.16 3.81
CA GLN A 78 12.20 -6.61 3.64
C GLN A 78 13.60 -7.14 4.05
N GLU A 79 14.65 -6.35 3.81
CA GLU A 79 16.01 -6.67 4.24
C GLU A 79 16.15 -6.79 5.76
N THR A 80 15.28 -6.15 6.54
CA THR A 80 15.29 -6.22 8.01
C THR A 80 14.60 -7.47 8.56
N GLU A 81 13.95 -8.28 7.72
CA GLU A 81 13.42 -9.60 8.15
C GLU A 81 14.55 -10.54 8.59
N LEU A 82 15.74 -10.41 8.00
CA LEU A 82 16.93 -11.18 8.41
C LEU A 82 17.28 -10.98 9.89
N VAL A 83 17.02 -9.79 10.45
CA VAL A 83 17.26 -9.51 11.87
C VAL A 83 16.30 -10.31 12.75
N VAL A 84 15.06 -10.49 12.29
CA VAL A 84 14.06 -11.33 12.98
C VAL A 84 14.49 -12.79 12.92
N ASP A 85 14.87 -13.29 11.75
CA ASP A 85 15.33 -14.67 11.58
C ASP A 85 16.53 -14.98 12.49
N LEU A 86 17.54 -14.12 12.49
CA LEU A 86 18.72 -14.28 13.35
C LEU A 86 18.36 -14.24 14.84
N ALA A 87 17.35 -13.47 15.25
CA ALA A 87 16.94 -13.41 16.65
C ALA A 87 16.20 -14.68 17.09
N LEU A 88 15.40 -15.28 16.18
CA LEU A 88 14.69 -16.53 16.45
C LEU A 88 15.63 -17.71 16.70
N ASP A 89 16.82 -17.72 16.10
CA ASP A 89 17.85 -18.76 16.34
C ASP A 89 18.39 -18.78 17.80
N TYR A 90 18.14 -17.73 18.60
CA TYR A 90 18.57 -17.63 19.99
C TYR A 90 17.45 -17.87 21.03
N ILE A 91 16.25 -18.26 20.58
CA ILE A 91 15.08 -18.55 21.45
C ILE A 91 14.79 -20.05 21.39
#